data_AF-A0A1Q8T713-F1
#
_entry.id   AF-A0A1Q8T713-F1
#
_cell.length_a   1.000
_cell.length_b   1.000
_cell.length_c   1.000
_cell.angle_alpha   90.00
_cell.angle_beta   90.00
_cell.angle_gamma   90.00
#
_symmetry.space_group_name_H-M   'P 1'
#
loop_
_entity.id
_entity.type
_entity.pdbx_description
1 polymer ?
#
loop_
_entity_poly.entity_id
_entity_poly.type
_entity_poly.pdbx_seq_one_letter_code
_entity_poly.pdbx_strand_id
1 'polypeptide(L)'
;MGKFLKLIASAAVINLAAGSLAMAQEGPITLGVQVPTTGSEATYGKDMFNAMSLAADEINAKGGLLGGRQIELVTGDTACDPQQSVNAASRLASREVVGVVGGYCSGATQPTLKTYGDANIPFVIVAANSTQLIPANPGNAVMINSTGNDQAKTALDFFEGEGIEKLAIVNQGDAYSQDLANLTRDAWTGAGHTVSAFEYINKGEQDFSALVNKIRGSGAEAVFWTAYYADGGLLIRQLRQRGFQGTIAVGDGSNSPELFNIAGQAAEGVFAFSNPTADFLPAAKQFISDYQSKFDNAPGPYAPLAYDGLQLMAWAIDKAGSTDADAIIKALNSADGKEWLAGPISFTSQHTLARSNFVVLEGQGGKWTRYEKK
;
A
#
# COMPACT_ATOMS: atom_id res chain seq x y z
N MET A 1 -75.28 16.58 49.95
CA MET A 1 -75.97 15.89 48.84
C MET A 1 -75.60 16.64 47.55
N GLY A 2 -74.85 16.00 46.62
CA GLY A 2 -74.52 16.51 45.26
C GLY A 2 -73.45 17.62 45.17
N LYS A 3 -72.17 17.32 44.89
CA LYS A 3 -71.52 17.23 43.57
C LYS A 3 -71.71 18.49 42.67
N PHE A 4 -70.67 19.29 42.46
CA PHE A 4 -69.82 19.28 41.24
C PHE A 4 -68.84 20.46 41.21
N LEU A 5 -67.55 20.13 41.26
CA LEU A 5 -66.41 21.02 40.99
C LEU A 5 -66.39 21.44 39.52
N LYS A 6 -66.07 22.71 39.25
CA LYS A 6 -65.46 23.14 37.98
C LYS A 6 -64.12 23.82 38.29
N LEU A 7 -63.04 23.05 38.22
CA LEU A 7 -61.68 23.57 38.05
C LEU A 7 -61.51 23.93 36.57
N ILE A 8 -61.19 25.19 36.28
CA ILE A 8 -60.67 25.60 34.97
C ILE A 8 -59.15 25.46 35.07
N ALA A 9 -58.61 24.45 34.38
CA ALA A 9 -57.20 24.16 34.30
C ALA A 9 -56.48 25.16 33.38
N SER A 10 -55.47 25.83 33.91
CA SER A 10 -54.47 26.57 33.12
C SER A 10 -53.56 25.56 32.41
N ALA A 11 -53.66 25.49 31.08
CA ALA A 11 -52.74 24.71 30.25
C ALA A 11 -51.42 25.47 30.08
N ALA A 12 -50.40 25.10 30.86
CA ALA A 12 -49.02 25.47 30.58
C ALA A 12 -48.52 24.62 29.40
N VAL A 13 -48.27 25.26 28.26
CA VAL A 13 -47.63 24.64 27.09
C VAL A 13 -46.15 24.47 27.42
N ILE A 14 -45.77 23.28 27.87
CA ILE A 14 -44.36 22.87 27.92
C ILE A 14 -43.96 22.50 26.50
N ASN A 15 -43.18 23.37 25.85
CA ASN A 15 -42.43 23.05 24.65
C ASN A 15 -41.41 21.95 25.00
N LEU A 16 -41.81 20.69 24.86
CA LEU A 16 -40.86 19.58 24.76
C LEU A 16 -40.18 19.72 23.41
N ALA A 17 -39.01 20.37 23.40
CA ALA A 17 -38.04 20.19 22.34
C ALA A 17 -37.64 18.71 22.34
N ALA A 18 -38.34 17.92 21.52
CA ALA A 18 -37.92 16.59 21.14
C ALA A 18 -36.66 16.76 20.28
N GLY A 19 -35.53 17.00 20.94
CA GLY A 19 -34.23 16.70 20.35
C GLY A 19 -34.25 15.22 20.06
N SER A 20 -34.27 14.89 18.77
CA SER A 20 -33.90 13.58 18.27
C SER A 20 -32.50 13.30 18.81
N LEU A 21 -32.42 12.66 19.97
CA LEU A 21 -31.25 11.89 20.35
C LEU A 21 -31.12 10.85 19.24
N ALA A 22 -30.30 11.17 18.25
CA ALA A 22 -29.75 10.17 17.36
C ALA A 22 -29.22 9.09 18.30
N MET A 23 -29.84 7.92 18.31
CA MET A 23 -29.30 6.78 19.03
C MET A 23 -27.93 6.54 18.42
N ALA A 24 -26.89 6.99 19.13
CA ALA A 24 -25.52 6.71 18.76
C ALA A 24 -25.44 5.20 18.61
N GLN A 25 -25.12 4.74 17.41
CA GLN A 25 -24.98 3.31 17.13
C GLN A 25 -23.98 2.75 18.14
N GLU A 26 -24.47 1.90 19.05
CA GLU A 26 -23.69 1.45 20.20
C GLU A 26 -22.55 0.55 19.73
N GLY A 27 -21.34 0.81 20.23
CA GLY A 27 -20.15 -0.03 19.99
C GLY A 27 -19.06 0.61 19.11
N PRO A 28 -17.87 -0.03 19.06
CA PRO A 28 -16.75 0.43 18.26
C PRO A 28 -17.05 0.39 16.75
N ILE A 29 -16.20 1.07 15.97
CA ILE A 29 -16.14 0.97 14.52
C ILE A 29 -15.03 -0.04 14.20
N THR A 30 -15.43 -1.24 13.78
CA THR A 30 -14.49 -2.31 13.46
C THR A 30 -13.96 -2.14 12.04
N LEU A 31 -12.64 -2.00 11.89
CA LEU A 31 -11.95 -1.93 10.60
C LEU A 31 -11.08 -3.16 10.39
N GLY A 32 -11.15 -3.73 9.18
CA GLY A 32 -10.31 -4.84 8.76
C GLY A 32 -8.92 -4.38 8.35
N VAL A 33 -7.88 -5.09 8.78
CA VAL A 33 -6.50 -4.87 8.34
C VAL A 33 -6.00 -6.08 7.58
N GLN A 34 -5.90 -5.98 6.25
CA GLN A 34 -5.51 -7.10 5.39
C GLN A 34 -4.04 -7.01 4.96
N VAL A 35 -3.15 -7.71 5.67
CA VAL A 35 -1.69 -7.64 5.47
C VAL A 35 -1.04 -9.02 5.69
N PRO A 36 0.16 -9.29 5.13
CA PRO A 36 0.86 -10.56 5.34
C PRO A 36 1.56 -10.55 6.70
N THR A 37 0.94 -11.14 7.73
CA THR A 37 1.55 -11.26 9.06
C THR A 37 2.35 -12.55 9.25
N THR A 38 2.24 -13.48 8.29
CA THR A 38 3.04 -14.70 8.21
C THR A 38 3.69 -14.85 6.83
N GLY A 39 4.54 -15.86 6.66
CA GLY A 39 5.25 -16.10 5.40
C GLY A 39 6.49 -15.22 5.22
N SER A 40 7.00 -15.17 3.98
CA SER A 40 8.25 -14.46 3.65
C SER A 40 8.12 -12.94 3.81
N GLU A 41 6.91 -12.39 3.65
CA GLU A 41 6.65 -10.95 3.68
C GLU A 41 6.16 -10.45 5.06
N ALA A 42 6.27 -11.29 6.10
CA ALA A 42 5.71 -11.04 7.44
C ALA A 42 6.22 -9.74 8.08
N THR A 43 7.48 -9.38 7.84
CA THR A 43 8.08 -8.14 8.35
C THR A 43 7.32 -6.92 7.84
N TYR A 44 7.03 -6.86 6.54
CA TYR A 44 6.27 -5.77 5.95
C TYR A 44 4.85 -5.69 6.50
N GLY A 45 4.14 -6.82 6.59
CA GLY A 45 2.78 -6.80 7.10
C GLY A 45 2.71 -6.42 8.58
N LYS A 46 3.70 -6.80 9.39
CA LYS A 46 3.82 -6.34 10.77
C LYS A 46 4.02 -4.83 10.83
N ASP A 47 4.91 -4.27 10.02
CA ASP A 47 5.17 -2.83 10.01
C ASP A 47 3.95 -2.02 9.56
N MET A 48 3.25 -2.52 8.53
CA MET A 48 2.00 -1.92 8.06
C MET A 48 0.90 -1.99 9.13
N PHE A 49 0.73 -3.14 9.81
CA PHE A 49 -0.23 -3.29 10.90
C PHE A 49 0.06 -2.35 12.07
N ASN A 50 1.34 -2.22 12.45
CA ASN A 50 1.77 -1.31 13.50
C ASN A 50 1.47 0.16 13.14
N ALA A 51 1.72 0.55 11.89
CA ALA A 51 1.43 1.90 11.41
C ALA A 51 -0.07 2.23 11.44
N MET A 52 -0.92 1.29 10.99
CA MET A 52 -2.37 1.39 11.12
C MET A 52 -2.81 1.42 12.58
N SER A 53 -2.22 0.59 13.44
CA SER A 53 -2.53 0.60 14.88
C SER A 53 -2.13 1.90 15.58
N LEU A 54 -1.07 2.56 15.12
CA LEU A 54 -0.70 3.89 15.60
C LEU A 54 -1.74 4.94 15.20
N ALA A 55 -2.15 4.97 13.93
CA ALA A 55 -3.19 5.89 13.47
C ALA A 55 -4.52 5.69 14.23
N ALA A 56 -4.95 4.44 14.44
CA ALA A 56 -6.18 4.14 15.17
C ALA A 56 -6.13 4.67 16.61
N ASP A 57 -5.01 4.46 17.31
CA ASP A 57 -4.84 4.93 18.69
C ASP A 57 -4.83 6.45 18.77
N GLU A 58 -4.20 7.14 17.82
CA GLU A 58 -4.21 8.60 17.76
C GLU A 58 -5.61 9.17 17.50
N ILE A 59 -6.40 8.54 16.64
CA ILE A 59 -7.80 8.91 16.40
C ILE A 59 -8.64 8.68 17.65
N ASN A 60 -8.48 7.51 18.28
CA ASN A 60 -9.18 7.15 19.52
C ASN A 60 -8.85 8.12 20.67
N ALA A 61 -7.58 8.47 20.83
CA ALA A 61 -7.13 9.45 21.82
C ALA A 61 -7.69 10.86 21.58
N LYS A 62 -8.05 11.20 20.33
CA LYS A 62 -8.73 12.46 19.97
C LYS A 62 -10.26 12.42 20.16
N GLY A 63 -10.79 11.32 20.70
CA GLY A 63 -12.20 11.17 21.00
C GLY A 63 -12.95 10.20 20.09
N GLY A 64 -12.26 9.52 19.16
CA GLY A 64 -12.89 8.58 18.23
C GLY A 64 -13.72 9.25 17.12
N LEU A 65 -14.52 8.45 16.43
CA LEU A 65 -15.33 8.87 15.28
C LEU A 65 -16.82 8.94 15.62
N LEU A 66 -17.62 9.59 14.77
CA LEU A 66 -19.10 9.55 14.82
C LEU A 66 -19.69 9.72 16.24
N GLY A 67 -19.23 10.73 16.98
CA GLY A 67 -19.74 11.04 18.31
C GLY A 67 -19.16 10.21 19.45
N GLY A 68 -17.91 9.72 19.33
CA GLY A 68 -17.19 9.07 20.44
C GLY A 68 -16.78 7.62 20.20
N ARG A 69 -17.18 7.03 19.07
CA ARG A 69 -16.99 5.61 18.78
C ARG A 69 -15.52 5.31 18.51
N GLN A 70 -14.98 4.36 19.25
CA GLN A 70 -13.58 3.96 19.13
C GLN A 70 -13.39 3.07 17.89
N ILE A 71 -12.25 3.20 17.22
CA ILE A 71 -11.81 2.28 16.17
C ILE A 71 -11.27 1.01 16.83
N GLU A 72 -11.73 -0.15 16.37
CA GLU A 72 -11.18 -1.46 16.69
C GLU A 72 -10.62 -2.09 15.40
N LEU A 73 -9.37 -2.56 15.44
CA LEU A 73 -8.74 -3.21 14.29
C LEU A 73 -8.83 -4.72 14.39
N VAL A 74 -9.18 -5.37 13.28
CA VAL A 74 -9.23 -6.83 13.18
C VAL A 74 -8.40 -7.30 11.99
N THR A 75 -7.42 -8.16 12.24
CA THR A 75 -6.43 -8.53 11.22
C THR A 75 -6.91 -9.70 10.36
N GLY A 76 -6.67 -9.59 9.05
CA GLY A 76 -6.77 -10.67 8.08
C GLY A 76 -5.39 -11.01 7.52
N ASP A 77 -4.78 -12.08 8.02
CA ASP A 77 -3.46 -12.53 7.55
C ASP A 77 -3.52 -13.08 6.13
N THR A 78 -2.81 -12.44 5.20
CA THR A 78 -2.78 -12.84 3.80
C THR A 78 -1.66 -13.83 3.46
N ALA A 79 -0.58 -13.87 4.26
CA ALA A 79 0.67 -14.57 3.95
C ALA A 79 1.26 -14.29 2.54
N CYS A 80 0.76 -13.26 1.83
CA CYS A 80 0.92 -13.09 0.39
C CYS A 80 0.51 -14.31 -0.47
N ASP A 81 -0.43 -15.09 0.02
CA ASP A 81 -1.02 -16.24 -0.68
C ASP A 81 -2.46 -15.90 -1.14
N PRO A 82 -2.81 -16.10 -2.42
CA PRO A 82 -4.15 -15.81 -2.94
C PRO A 82 -5.29 -16.51 -2.19
N GLN A 83 -5.13 -17.80 -1.88
CA GLN A 83 -6.20 -18.60 -1.27
C GLN A 83 -6.41 -18.21 0.20
N GLN A 84 -5.33 -18.02 0.94
CA GLN A 84 -5.37 -17.53 2.31
C GLN A 84 -5.98 -16.13 2.38
N SER A 85 -5.66 -15.27 1.40
CA SER A 85 -6.20 -13.90 1.32
C SER A 85 -7.72 -13.90 1.14
N VAL A 86 -8.26 -14.74 0.26
CA VAL A 86 -9.73 -14.90 0.11
C VAL A 86 -10.38 -15.40 1.40
N ASN A 87 -9.74 -16.34 2.10
CA ASN A 87 -10.23 -16.84 3.39
C ASN A 87 -10.21 -15.74 4.47
N ALA A 88 -9.15 -14.93 4.50
CA ALA A 88 -9.05 -13.78 5.39
C ALA A 88 -10.13 -12.73 5.09
N ALA A 89 -10.32 -12.39 3.81
CA ALA A 89 -11.36 -11.46 3.36
C ALA A 89 -12.76 -11.94 3.73
N SER A 90 -13.06 -13.23 3.54
CA SER A 90 -14.34 -13.82 3.92
C SER A 90 -14.60 -13.73 5.43
N ARG A 91 -13.55 -13.92 6.26
CA ARG A 91 -13.66 -13.76 7.73
C ARG A 91 -13.87 -12.30 8.12
N LEU A 92 -13.21 -11.36 7.47
CA LEU A 92 -13.39 -9.93 7.69
C LEU A 92 -14.81 -9.49 7.30
N ALA A 93 -15.31 -9.94 6.15
CA ALA A 93 -16.69 -9.70 5.73
C ALA A 93 -17.71 -10.29 6.71
N SER A 94 -17.48 -11.51 7.20
CA SER A 94 -18.34 -12.15 8.20
C SER A 94 -18.32 -11.47 9.57
N ARG A 95 -17.32 -10.60 9.83
CA ARG A 95 -17.24 -9.75 11.03
C ARG A 95 -17.92 -8.39 10.85
N GLU A 96 -18.55 -8.15 9.70
CA GLU A 96 -19.26 -6.91 9.39
C GLU A 96 -18.38 -5.67 9.60
N VAL A 97 -17.10 -5.77 9.19
CA VAL A 97 -16.18 -4.63 9.25
C VAL A 97 -16.71 -3.48 8.39
N VAL A 98 -16.58 -2.25 8.90
CA VAL A 98 -17.07 -1.03 8.24
C VAL A 98 -16.25 -0.70 7.00
N GLY A 99 -14.98 -1.12 6.98
CA GLY A 99 -14.08 -0.97 5.86
C GLY A 99 -12.80 -1.78 6.07
N VAL A 100 -12.02 -1.94 5.01
CA VAL A 100 -10.74 -2.63 5.03
C VAL A 100 -9.63 -1.69 4.60
N VAL A 101 -8.47 -1.80 5.24
CA VAL A 101 -7.24 -1.10 4.88
C VAL A 101 -6.11 -2.14 4.78
N GLY A 102 -5.29 -2.08 3.74
CA GLY A 102 -4.19 -3.02 3.56
C GLY A 102 -3.89 -3.32 2.10
N GLY A 103 -3.56 -4.56 1.77
CA GLY A 103 -3.17 -4.96 0.43
C GLY A 103 -1.69 -4.66 0.14
N TYR A 104 -0.86 -5.71 0.23
CA TYR A 104 0.58 -5.64 -0.02
C TYR A 104 0.97 -6.33 -1.33
N CYS A 105 0.84 -7.66 -1.41
CA CYS A 105 1.09 -8.39 -2.64
C CYS A 105 -0.11 -8.28 -3.60
N SER A 106 0.12 -7.84 -4.84
CA SER A 106 -0.95 -7.69 -5.84
C SER A 106 -1.69 -8.99 -6.12
N GLY A 107 -0.97 -10.11 -6.28
CA GLY A 107 -1.58 -11.42 -6.52
C GLY A 107 -2.42 -11.95 -5.36
N ALA A 108 -2.10 -11.54 -4.12
CA ALA A 108 -2.87 -11.86 -2.93
C ALA A 108 -4.09 -10.93 -2.76
N THR A 109 -3.94 -9.66 -3.14
CA THR A 109 -4.97 -8.61 -2.99
C THR A 109 -6.05 -8.71 -4.06
N GLN A 110 -5.68 -8.99 -5.31
CA GLN A 110 -6.62 -9.03 -6.44
C GLN A 110 -7.84 -9.94 -6.20
N PRO A 111 -7.71 -11.20 -5.75
CA PRO A 111 -8.89 -12.06 -5.57
C PRO A 111 -9.78 -11.63 -4.39
N THR A 112 -9.26 -10.87 -3.40
CA THR A 112 -10.08 -10.38 -2.28
C THR A 112 -11.03 -9.27 -2.69
N LEU A 113 -10.73 -8.59 -3.80
CA LEU A 113 -11.55 -7.50 -4.31
C LEU A 113 -12.96 -7.98 -4.63
N LYS A 114 -13.13 -9.18 -5.19
CA LYS A 114 -14.46 -9.75 -5.43
C LYS A 114 -15.22 -9.96 -4.12
N THR A 115 -14.58 -10.53 -3.10
CA THR A 115 -15.20 -10.78 -1.79
C THR A 115 -15.70 -9.47 -1.16
N TYR A 116 -14.88 -8.43 -1.16
CA TYR A 116 -15.30 -7.13 -0.62
C TYR A 116 -16.35 -6.45 -1.49
N GLY A 117 -16.30 -6.63 -2.81
CA GLY A 117 -17.31 -6.11 -3.74
C GLY A 117 -18.68 -6.72 -3.51
N ASP A 118 -18.74 -8.05 -3.45
CA ASP A 118 -19.99 -8.78 -3.20
C ASP A 118 -20.60 -8.39 -1.83
N ALA A 119 -19.76 -8.07 -0.83
CA ALA A 119 -20.17 -7.64 0.50
C ALA A 119 -20.37 -6.11 0.63
N ASN A 120 -20.12 -5.34 -0.43
CA ASN A 120 -20.11 -3.88 -0.45
C ASN A 120 -19.25 -3.25 0.67
N ILE A 121 -18.02 -3.74 0.88
CA ILE A 121 -17.11 -3.24 1.91
C ILE A 121 -16.08 -2.30 1.27
N PRO A 122 -15.95 -1.02 1.69
CA PRO A 122 -14.93 -0.13 1.16
C PRO A 122 -13.51 -0.64 1.49
N PHE A 123 -12.60 -0.54 0.52
CA PHE A 123 -11.22 -1.03 0.65
C PHE A 123 -10.19 0.02 0.22
N VAL A 124 -9.33 0.44 1.14
CA VAL A 124 -8.16 1.28 0.84
C VAL A 124 -6.93 0.38 0.66
N ILE A 125 -6.45 0.28 -0.59
CA ILE A 125 -5.25 -0.47 -0.96
C ILE A 125 -4.03 0.43 -0.78
N VAL A 126 -3.11 0.03 0.09
CA VAL A 126 -2.02 0.90 0.58
C VAL A 126 -0.65 0.62 -0.04
N ALA A 127 -0.41 -0.58 -0.59
CA ALA A 127 0.90 -0.94 -1.12
C ALA A 127 0.84 -1.65 -2.48
N ALA A 128 -0.05 -2.62 -2.66
CA ALA A 128 -0.21 -3.33 -3.93
C ALA A 128 -0.46 -2.35 -5.08
N ASN A 129 0.29 -2.47 -6.17
CA ASN A 129 0.36 -1.46 -7.24
C ASN A 129 0.02 -2.00 -8.64
N SER A 130 -0.35 -3.27 -8.79
CA SER A 130 -0.68 -3.82 -10.11
C SER A 130 -1.86 -3.05 -10.74
N THR A 131 -1.73 -2.80 -12.04
CA THR A 131 -2.76 -2.17 -12.87
C THR A 131 -4.03 -3.03 -12.98
N GLN A 132 -3.95 -4.31 -12.61
CA GLN A 132 -5.05 -5.27 -12.67
C GLN A 132 -5.92 -5.29 -11.40
N LEU A 133 -5.59 -4.48 -10.38
CA LEU A 133 -6.34 -4.43 -9.13
C LEU A 133 -7.70 -3.77 -9.31
N ILE A 134 -7.78 -2.45 -9.51
CA ILE A 134 -9.07 -1.76 -9.64
C ILE A 134 -9.97 -2.36 -10.74
N PRO A 135 -9.49 -2.77 -11.92
CA PRO A 135 -10.33 -3.42 -12.92
C PRO A 135 -11.01 -4.71 -12.44
N ALA A 136 -10.44 -5.43 -11.46
CA ALA A 136 -11.04 -6.64 -10.90
C ALA A 136 -12.26 -6.34 -10.01
N ASN A 137 -12.39 -5.11 -9.50
CA ASN A 137 -13.60 -4.62 -8.85
C ASN A 137 -13.63 -3.07 -8.77
N PRO A 138 -14.27 -2.39 -9.73
CA PRO A 138 -14.16 -0.94 -9.86
C PRO A 138 -15.04 -0.12 -8.89
N GLY A 139 -15.76 -0.75 -7.94
CA GLY A 139 -16.83 -0.07 -7.20
C GLY A 139 -16.47 0.44 -5.82
N ASN A 140 -15.64 -0.29 -5.06
CA ASN A 140 -15.47 -0.09 -3.63
C ASN A 140 -14.01 0.01 -3.17
N ALA A 141 -13.06 0.02 -4.10
CA ALA A 141 -11.64 0.07 -3.78
C ALA A 141 -10.98 1.34 -4.31
N VAL A 142 -10.04 1.88 -3.54
CA VAL A 142 -9.14 2.95 -3.97
C VAL A 142 -7.69 2.54 -3.72
N MET A 143 -6.77 2.99 -4.58
CA MET A 143 -5.33 2.78 -4.41
C MET A 143 -4.64 4.09 -4.02
N ILE A 144 -3.98 4.12 -2.87
CA ILE A 144 -3.21 5.29 -2.41
C ILE A 144 -1.70 5.15 -2.66
N ASN A 145 -1.25 3.99 -3.14
CA ASN A 145 0.05 3.85 -3.78
C ASN A 145 -0.09 4.13 -5.29
N SER A 146 0.98 4.60 -5.91
CA SER A 146 1.03 4.70 -7.37
C SER A 146 1.04 3.33 -8.03
N THR A 147 0.68 3.28 -9.30
CA THR A 147 0.49 2.04 -10.05
C THR A 147 1.79 1.54 -10.70
N GLY A 148 1.78 0.31 -11.21
CA GLY A 148 2.86 -0.22 -12.03
C GLY A 148 3.15 0.62 -13.28
N ASN A 149 2.18 1.36 -13.81
CA ASN A 149 2.41 2.31 -14.91
C ASN A 149 3.31 3.46 -14.48
N ASP A 150 3.05 4.02 -13.30
CA ASP A 150 3.84 5.12 -12.73
C ASP A 150 5.28 4.68 -12.44
N GLN A 151 5.44 3.45 -11.96
CA GLN A 151 6.74 2.85 -11.69
C GLN A 151 7.51 2.52 -12.97
N ALA A 152 6.86 1.94 -13.98
CA ALA A 152 7.43 1.69 -15.29
C ALA A 152 7.85 3.00 -15.97
N LYS A 153 7.05 4.06 -15.82
CA LYS A 153 7.43 5.41 -16.27
C LYS A 153 8.65 5.94 -15.52
N THR A 154 8.70 5.79 -14.20
CA THR A 154 9.86 6.20 -13.39
C THR A 154 11.12 5.46 -13.82
N ALA A 155 11.01 4.16 -14.13
CA ALA A 155 12.09 3.34 -14.64
C ALA A 155 12.56 3.82 -16.03
N LEU A 156 11.64 4.07 -16.95
CA LEU A 156 11.92 4.61 -18.29
C LEU A 156 12.69 5.93 -18.18
N ASP A 157 12.12 6.91 -17.46
CA ASP A 157 12.70 8.25 -17.32
C ASP A 157 14.10 8.19 -16.69
N PHE A 158 14.32 7.28 -15.73
CA PHE A 158 15.63 7.06 -15.11
C PHE A 158 16.63 6.43 -16.10
N PHE A 159 16.29 5.34 -16.77
CA PHE A 159 17.20 4.63 -17.66
C PHE A 159 17.55 5.46 -18.91
N GLU A 160 16.60 6.20 -19.50
CA GLU A 160 16.88 7.19 -20.54
C GLU A 160 17.81 8.28 -20.03
N GLY A 161 17.57 8.75 -18.80
CA GLY A 161 18.39 9.76 -18.14
C GLY A 161 19.84 9.34 -17.90
N GLU A 162 20.09 8.03 -17.76
CA GLU A 162 21.41 7.39 -17.64
C GLU A 162 22.00 6.98 -19.01
N GLY A 163 21.29 7.23 -20.11
CA GLY A 163 21.75 6.89 -21.47
C GLY A 163 21.75 5.40 -21.78
N ILE A 164 20.90 4.62 -21.11
CA ILE A 164 20.73 3.18 -21.35
C ILE A 164 19.87 2.97 -22.60
N GLU A 165 20.27 2.03 -23.45
CA GLU A 165 19.57 1.62 -24.67
C GLU A 165 19.12 0.15 -24.63
N LYS A 166 19.85 -0.68 -23.87
CA LYS A 166 19.60 -2.13 -23.76
C LYS A 166 19.30 -2.55 -22.32
N LEU A 167 18.03 -2.80 -22.04
CA LEU A 167 17.55 -3.23 -20.74
C LEU A 167 17.32 -4.74 -20.70
N ALA A 168 17.77 -5.40 -19.64
CA ALA A 168 17.31 -6.74 -19.27
C ALA A 168 16.25 -6.63 -18.17
N ILE A 169 15.11 -7.31 -18.32
CA ILE A 169 14.02 -7.29 -17.36
C ILE A 169 13.85 -8.68 -16.78
N VAL A 170 13.79 -8.80 -15.46
CA VAL A 170 13.65 -10.09 -14.75
C VAL A 170 12.53 -10.00 -13.72
N ASN A 171 11.59 -10.95 -13.77
CA ASN A 171 10.45 -11.06 -12.84
C ASN A 171 10.40 -12.43 -12.11
N GLN A 172 9.34 -12.68 -11.33
CA GLN A 172 9.13 -13.91 -10.56
C GLN A 172 7.81 -14.65 -10.87
N GLY A 173 7.15 -14.29 -11.96
CA GLY A 173 5.94 -14.95 -12.44
C GLY A 173 4.67 -14.70 -11.63
N ASP A 174 4.75 -14.02 -10.48
CA ASP A 174 3.57 -13.59 -9.73
C ASP A 174 2.93 -12.32 -10.35
N ALA A 175 1.67 -12.05 -9.98
CA ALA A 175 0.89 -10.99 -10.60
C ALA A 175 1.50 -9.58 -10.45
N TYR A 176 2.22 -9.29 -9.35
CA TYR A 176 2.91 -8.00 -9.23
C TYR A 176 4.11 -7.94 -10.17
N SER A 177 5.01 -8.93 -10.07
CA SER A 177 6.29 -8.85 -10.77
C SER A 177 6.14 -8.96 -12.28
N GLN A 178 5.18 -9.78 -12.74
CA GLN A 178 4.88 -9.94 -14.16
C GLN A 178 4.20 -8.69 -14.75
N ASP A 179 3.27 -8.07 -14.02
CA ASP A 179 2.61 -6.83 -14.48
C ASP A 179 3.64 -5.71 -14.64
N LEU A 180 4.47 -5.44 -13.62
CA LEU A 180 5.52 -4.43 -13.69
C LEU A 180 6.53 -4.71 -14.81
N ALA A 181 6.92 -5.97 -15.02
CA ALA A 181 7.83 -6.35 -16.11
C ALA A 181 7.21 -6.08 -17.48
N ASN A 182 5.95 -6.46 -17.70
CA ASN A 182 5.24 -6.23 -18.95
C ASN A 182 5.08 -4.74 -19.23
N LEU A 183 4.64 -3.96 -18.22
CA LEU A 183 4.50 -2.50 -18.34
C LEU A 183 5.83 -1.82 -18.67
N THR A 184 6.92 -2.26 -18.03
CA THR A 184 8.27 -1.74 -18.33
C THR A 184 8.70 -2.10 -19.74
N ARG A 185 8.52 -3.35 -20.18
CA ARG A 185 8.84 -3.76 -21.55
C ARG A 185 8.07 -2.91 -22.56
N ASP A 186 6.78 -2.76 -22.35
CA ASP A 186 5.91 -2.07 -23.29
C ASP A 186 6.26 -0.57 -23.35
N ALA A 187 6.50 0.08 -22.20
CA ALA A 187 6.98 1.45 -22.14
C ALA A 187 8.37 1.62 -22.80
N TRP A 188 9.33 0.74 -22.50
CA TRP A 188 10.70 0.79 -22.99
C TRP A 188 10.78 0.61 -24.52
N THR A 189 10.09 -0.41 -25.05
CA THR A 189 10.01 -0.64 -26.50
C THR A 189 9.19 0.42 -27.22
N GLY A 190 8.15 0.97 -26.57
CA GLY A 190 7.36 2.08 -27.10
C GLY A 190 8.16 3.38 -27.25
N ALA A 191 9.17 3.59 -26.41
CA ALA A 191 10.14 4.68 -26.53
C ALA A 191 11.23 4.42 -27.61
N GLY A 192 11.26 3.23 -28.22
CA GLY A 192 12.20 2.87 -29.28
C GLY A 192 13.47 2.15 -28.81
N HIS A 193 13.57 1.83 -27.52
CA HIS A 193 14.72 1.12 -26.96
C HIS A 193 14.59 -0.41 -27.05
N THR A 194 15.68 -1.11 -26.73
CA THR A 194 15.76 -2.57 -26.85
C THR A 194 15.62 -3.27 -25.50
N VAL A 195 14.74 -4.28 -25.42
CA VAL A 195 14.76 -5.27 -24.34
C VAL A 195 15.67 -6.42 -24.73
N SER A 196 16.87 -6.44 -24.16
CA SER A 196 17.93 -7.41 -24.48
C SER A 196 17.69 -8.80 -23.90
N ALA A 197 16.97 -8.87 -22.78
CA ALA A 197 16.52 -10.12 -22.16
C ALA A 197 15.21 -9.85 -21.40
N PHE A 198 14.29 -10.81 -21.44
CA PHE A 198 13.02 -10.75 -20.71
C PHE A 198 12.80 -12.12 -20.05
N GLU A 199 13.16 -12.22 -18.79
CA GLU A 199 13.28 -13.49 -18.09
C GLU A 199 12.38 -13.51 -16.85
N TYR A 200 12.15 -14.72 -16.35
CA TYR A 200 11.56 -14.93 -15.03
C TYR A 200 12.34 -16.02 -14.30
N ILE A 201 12.26 -15.98 -12.97
CA ILE A 201 12.73 -17.07 -12.10
C ILE A 201 11.59 -17.62 -11.27
N ASN A 202 11.82 -18.76 -10.62
CA ASN A 202 10.90 -19.23 -9.59
C ASN A 202 11.23 -18.58 -8.24
N LYS A 203 10.22 -18.25 -7.43
CA LYS A 203 10.42 -17.75 -6.07
C LYS A 203 11.24 -18.76 -5.24
N GLY A 204 12.28 -18.28 -4.57
CA GLY A 204 13.16 -19.10 -3.72
C GLY A 204 14.25 -19.89 -4.47
N GLU A 205 14.38 -19.73 -5.79
CA GLU A 205 15.49 -20.30 -6.56
C GLU A 205 16.84 -19.75 -6.07
N GLN A 206 17.84 -20.62 -5.94
CA GLN A 206 19.13 -20.27 -5.31
C GLN A 206 20.30 -20.12 -6.29
N ASP A 207 20.19 -20.68 -7.49
CA ASP A 207 21.24 -20.64 -8.51
C ASP A 207 20.74 -19.93 -9.76
N PHE A 208 21.24 -18.71 -9.98
CA PHE A 208 20.91 -17.90 -11.14
C PHE A 208 22.03 -17.94 -12.19
N SER A 209 22.96 -18.89 -12.14
CA SER A 209 24.13 -18.93 -13.03
C SER A 209 23.74 -18.92 -14.52
N ALA A 210 22.69 -19.67 -14.90
CA ALA A 210 22.20 -19.68 -16.28
C ALA A 210 21.60 -18.32 -16.70
N LEU A 211 20.77 -17.74 -15.84
CA LEU A 211 20.17 -16.42 -16.05
C LEU A 211 21.25 -15.33 -16.15
N VAL A 212 22.22 -15.31 -15.24
CA VAL A 212 23.32 -14.35 -15.21
C VAL A 212 24.17 -14.45 -16.48
N ASN A 213 24.46 -15.67 -16.96
CA ASN A 213 25.18 -15.86 -18.22
C ASN A 213 24.38 -15.33 -19.41
N LYS A 214 23.05 -15.54 -19.43
CA LYS A 214 22.16 -15.04 -20.48
C LYS A 214 22.14 -13.50 -20.50
N ILE A 215 21.98 -12.86 -19.35
CA ILE A 215 22.00 -11.39 -19.21
C ILE A 215 23.35 -10.81 -19.66
N ARG A 216 24.46 -11.42 -19.26
CA ARG A 216 25.79 -10.97 -19.69
C ARG A 216 26.02 -11.15 -21.19
N GLY A 217 25.45 -12.20 -21.77
CA GLY A 217 25.51 -12.49 -23.20
C GLY A 217 24.58 -11.64 -24.07
N SER A 218 23.54 -11.03 -23.49
CA SER A 218 22.58 -10.20 -24.25
C SER A 218 23.10 -8.81 -24.59
N GLY A 219 24.20 -8.38 -23.96
CA GLY A 219 24.71 -7.02 -24.07
C GLY A 219 23.85 -6.00 -23.31
N ALA A 220 23.15 -6.44 -22.25
CA ALA A 220 22.41 -5.55 -21.37
C ALA A 220 23.35 -4.50 -20.75
N GLU A 221 22.92 -3.24 -20.78
CA GLU A 221 23.59 -2.12 -20.11
C GLU A 221 22.98 -1.88 -18.72
N ALA A 222 21.71 -2.26 -18.56
CA ALA A 222 21.04 -2.28 -17.27
C ALA A 222 20.22 -3.56 -17.06
N VAL A 223 19.99 -3.91 -15.79
CA VAL A 223 19.06 -4.94 -15.36
C VAL A 223 17.98 -4.31 -14.47
N PHE A 224 16.71 -4.57 -14.76
CA PHE A 224 15.60 -4.23 -13.89
C PHE A 224 14.96 -5.49 -13.31
N TRP A 225 15.07 -5.63 -12.00
CA TRP A 225 14.43 -6.69 -11.20
C TRP A 225 13.07 -6.21 -10.70
N THR A 226 11.98 -6.78 -11.20
CA THR A 226 10.62 -6.28 -10.93
C THR A 226 9.93 -7.00 -9.78
N ALA A 227 10.68 -7.61 -8.86
CA ALA A 227 10.10 -8.47 -7.82
C ALA A 227 10.68 -8.18 -6.42
N TYR A 228 10.70 -9.18 -5.55
CA TYR A 228 10.90 -8.98 -4.11
C TYR A 228 12.36 -9.07 -3.66
N TYR A 229 12.64 -8.52 -2.48
CA TYR A 229 14.00 -8.29 -1.98
C TYR A 229 14.86 -9.55 -1.83
N ALA A 230 14.26 -10.68 -1.43
CA ALA A 230 15.02 -11.88 -1.06
C ALA A 230 15.78 -12.46 -2.26
N ASP A 231 15.06 -12.75 -3.34
CA ASP A 231 15.64 -13.28 -4.57
C ASP A 231 16.36 -12.18 -5.37
N GLY A 232 15.90 -10.92 -5.26
CA GLY A 232 16.56 -9.75 -5.85
C GLY A 232 17.97 -9.53 -5.30
N GLY A 233 18.15 -9.57 -3.97
CA GLY A 233 19.45 -9.46 -3.34
C GLY A 233 20.42 -10.57 -3.76
N LEU A 234 19.90 -11.79 -3.93
CA LEU A 234 20.68 -12.93 -4.41
C LEU A 234 21.07 -12.76 -5.89
N LEU A 235 20.15 -12.30 -6.74
CA LEU A 235 20.41 -12.01 -8.16
C LEU A 235 21.46 -10.90 -8.31
N ILE A 236 21.32 -9.80 -7.58
CA ILE A 236 22.29 -8.70 -7.55
C ILE A 236 23.68 -9.23 -7.21
N ARG A 237 23.78 -10.03 -6.13
CA ARG A 237 25.05 -10.63 -5.71
C ARG A 237 25.66 -11.49 -6.82
N GLN A 238 24.89 -12.37 -7.44
CA GLN A 238 25.38 -13.27 -8.47
C GLN A 238 25.76 -12.53 -9.77
N LEU A 239 25.01 -11.49 -10.16
CA LEU A 239 25.35 -10.61 -11.28
C LEU A 239 26.72 -9.95 -11.07
N ARG A 240 26.94 -9.33 -9.91
CA ARG A 240 28.21 -8.67 -9.57
C ARG A 240 29.36 -9.65 -9.46
N GLN A 241 29.17 -10.81 -8.80
CA GLN A 241 30.19 -11.87 -8.69
C GLN A 241 30.63 -12.42 -10.06
N ARG A 242 29.75 -12.41 -11.06
CA ARG A 242 30.06 -12.81 -12.45
C ARG A 242 30.53 -11.64 -13.33
N GLY A 243 30.75 -10.47 -12.74
CA GLY A 243 31.37 -9.32 -13.40
C GLY A 243 30.42 -8.47 -14.25
N PHE A 244 29.10 -8.53 -14.03
CA PHE A 244 28.20 -7.54 -14.62
C PHE A 244 28.46 -6.16 -14.00
N GLN A 245 28.85 -5.18 -14.82
CA GLN A 245 29.18 -3.81 -14.38
C GLN A 245 28.08 -2.79 -14.68
N GLY A 246 27.03 -3.19 -15.42
CA GLY A 246 25.94 -2.30 -15.80
C GLY A 246 25.08 -1.84 -14.62
N THR A 247 24.18 -0.91 -14.89
CA THR A 247 23.21 -0.40 -13.92
C THR A 247 22.29 -1.54 -13.46
N ILE A 248 22.02 -1.62 -12.16
CA ILE A 248 20.99 -2.54 -11.66
C ILE A 248 19.96 -1.70 -10.92
N ALA A 249 18.69 -1.89 -11.26
CA ALA A 249 17.57 -1.31 -10.52
C ALA A 249 16.61 -2.40 -10.04
N VAL A 250 15.86 -2.10 -8.99
CA VAL A 250 14.83 -2.98 -8.43
C VAL A 250 13.49 -2.26 -8.27
N GLY A 251 12.40 -3.01 -8.36
CA GLY A 251 11.06 -2.52 -8.02
C GLY A 251 10.89 -2.30 -6.52
N ASP A 252 9.75 -1.73 -6.13
CA ASP A 252 9.45 -1.32 -4.76
C ASP A 252 9.36 -2.50 -3.79
N GLY A 253 8.92 -3.67 -4.26
CA GLY A 253 8.95 -4.91 -3.47
C GLY A 253 10.36 -5.33 -2.99
N SER A 254 11.41 -4.69 -3.51
CA SER A 254 12.81 -4.87 -3.09
C SER A 254 13.35 -3.74 -2.20
N ASN A 255 12.55 -2.73 -1.85
CA ASN A 255 12.93 -1.66 -0.93
C ASN A 255 13.00 -2.17 0.52
N SER A 256 14.04 -2.92 0.83
CA SER A 256 14.24 -3.61 2.11
C SER A 256 15.66 -3.39 2.63
N PRO A 257 15.85 -3.13 3.93
CA PRO A 257 17.16 -3.25 4.57
C PRO A 257 17.79 -4.66 4.38
N GLU A 258 16.99 -5.72 4.37
CA GLU A 258 17.41 -7.09 4.21
C GLU A 258 18.01 -7.39 2.84
N LEU A 259 17.66 -6.62 1.80
CA LEU A 259 18.34 -6.70 0.51
C LEU A 259 19.85 -6.48 0.66
N PHE A 260 20.27 -5.50 1.47
CA PHE A 260 21.69 -5.24 1.74
C PHE A 260 22.35 -6.35 2.55
N ASN A 261 21.62 -7.01 3.45
CA ASN A 261 22.12 -8.18 4.17
C ASN A 261 22.40 -9.36 3.22
N ILE A 262 21.57 -9.54 2.19
CA ILE A 262 21.70 -10.64 1.22
C ILE A 262 22.77 -10.34 0.17
N ALA A 263 22.70 -9.15 -0.44
CA ALA A 263 23.58 -8.72 -1.52
C ALA A 263 24.97 -8.28 -1.03
N GLY A 264 25.05 -7.78 0.21
CA GLY A 264 26.27 -7.18 0.77
C GLY A 264 26.73 -6.00 -0.08
N GLN A 265 28.05 -5.92 -0.31
CA GLN A 265 28.66 -4.87 -1.13
C GLN A 265 28.13 -4.81 -2.57
N ALA A 266 27.54 -5.90 -3.09
CA ALA A 266 26.98 -5.92 -4.44
C ALA A 266 25.77 -4.99 -4.61
N ALA A 267 25.14 -4.55 -3.51
CA ALA A 267 24.05 -3.59 -3.52
C ALA A 267 24.49 -2.12 -3.61
N GLU A 268 25.79 -1.83 -3.51
CA GLU A 268 26.29 -0.46 -3.67
C GLU A 268 26.04 0.01 -5.12
N GLY A 269 25.44 1.19 -5.26
CA GLY A 269 25.04 1.76 -6.56
C GLY A 269 23.89 1.02 -7.25
N VAL A 270 23.16 0.15 -6.55
CA VAL A 270 21.88 -0.39 -7.04
C VAL A 270 20.81 0.67 -6.84
N PHE A 271 19.91 0.83 -7.80
CA PHE A 271 18.79 1.76 -7.72
C PHE A 271 17.49 1.05 -7.32
N ALA A 272 16.55 1.78 -6.71
CA ALA A 272 15.19 1.29 -6.51
C ALA A 272 14.18 2.35 -6.96
N PHE A 273 13.10 1.89 -7.60
CA PHE A 273 11.94 2.73 -7.91
C PHE A 273 10.85 2.40 -6.91
N SER A 274 10.75 3.19 -5.84
CA SER A 274 9.91 2.88 -4.68
C SER A 274 9.07 4.06 -4.23
N ASN A 275 8.02 3.78 -3.46
CA ASN A 275 7.25 4.80 -2.77
C ASN A 275 8.13 5.54 -1.74
N PRO A 276 7.74 6.74 -1.27
CA PRO A 276 8.55 7.47 -0.32
C PRO A 276 8.51 6.76 1.05
N THR A 277 9.68 6.50 1.62
CA THR A 277 9.81 5.96 2.99
C THR A 277 9.81 7.10 4.00
N ALA A 278 9.57 6.78 5.28
CA ALA A 278 9.50 7.77 6.35
C ALA A 278 10.75 8.67 6.42
N ASP A 279 11.94 8.10 6.20
CA ASP A 279 13.22 8.83 6.26
C ASP A 279 13.34 9.97 5.23
N PHE A 280 12.57 9.90 4.13
CA PHE A 280 12.60 10.89 3.05
C PHE A 280 11.44 11.90 3.14
N LEU A 281 10.60 11.80 4.16
CA LEU A 281 9.41 12.62 4.34
C LEU A 281 9.66 13.69 5.43
N PRO A 282 9.68 14.99 5.09
CA PRO A 282 9.91 16.05 6.08
C PRO A 282 8.91 16.04 7.24
N ALA A 283 7.67 15.62 6.98
CA ALA A 283 6.59 15.54 7.95
C ALA A 283 6.67 14.31 8.86
N ALA A 284 7.53 13.32 8.57
CA ALA A 284 7.51 12.03 9.24
C ALA A 284 8.28 11.96 10.56
N LYS A 285 8.94 13.05 10.99
CA LYS A 285 9.71 13.03 12.26
C LYS A 285 8.87 12.59 13.46
N GLN A 286 7.66 13.14 13.60
CA GLN A 286 6.76 12.78 14.70
C GLN A 286 6.29 11.34 14.58
N PHE A 287 5.85 10.94 13.37
CA PHE A 287 5.44 9.57 13.07
C PHE A 287 6.56 8.55 13.39
N ILE A 288 7.80 8.80 12.97
CA ILE A 288 8.95 7.93 13.25
C ILE A 288 9.15 7.80 14.76
N SER A 289 9.13 8.92 15.49
CA SER A 289 9.30 8.95 16.94
C SER A 289 8.20 8.15 17.66
N ASP A 290 6.94 8.37 17.31
CA ASP A 290 5.81 7.72 17.95
C ASP A 290 5.76 6.22 17.62
N TYR A 291 6.06 5.86 16.37
CA TYR A 291 6.18 4.48 15.93
C TYR A 291 7.30 3.76 16.69
N GLN A 292 8.50 4.35 16.75
CA GLN A 292 9.64 3.77 17.47
C GLN A 292 9.36 3.64 18.96
N SER A 293 8.78 4.68 19.59
CA SER A 293 8.44 4.65 21.01
C SER A 293 7.43 3.56 21.36
N LYS A 294 6.52 3.23 20.44
CA LYS A 294 5.45 2.26 20.68
C LYS A 294 5.86 0.82 20.35
N PHE A 295 6.63 0.62 19.29
CA PHE A 295 6.89 -0.70 18.72
C PHE A 295 8.35 -1.17 18.84
N ASP A 296 9.24 -0.34 19.38
CA ASP A 296 10.68 -0.62 19.55
C ASP A 296 11.36 -1.03 18.23
N ASN A 297 10.88 -0.47 17.12
CA ASN A 297 11.35 -0.73 15.76
C ASN A 297 11.19 0.53 14.91
N ALA A 298 12.03 0.70 13.89
CA ALA A 298 11.82 1.74 12.88
C ALA A 298 10.65 1.39 11.95
N PRO A 299 9.92 2.37 11.42
CA PRO A 299 8.87 2.11 10.44
C PRO A 299 9.46 1.56 9.14
N GLY A 300 8.87 0.47 8.63
CA GLY A 300 9.19 -0.09 7.32
C GLY A 300 8.79 0.81 6.14
N PRO A 301 9.18 0.46 4.91
CA PRO A 301 9.00 1.29 3.71
C PRO A 301 7.53 1.59 3.36
N TYR A 302 6.60 0.70 3.71
CA TYR A 302 5.17 0.86 3.44
C TYR A 302 4.38 1.41 4.64
N ALA A 303 5.03 1.62 5.78
CA ALA A 303 4.40 2.11 7.00
C ALA A 303 3.74 3.50 6.82
N PRO A 304 4.35 4.48 6.12
CA PRO A 304 3.69 5.77 5.88
C PRO A 304 2.37 5.65 5.09
N LEU A 305 2.35 4.82 4.03
CA LEU A 305 1.15 4.58 3.25
C LEU A 305 0.09 3.83 4.07
N ALA A 306 0.49 2.86 4.88
CA ALA A 306 -0.42 2.14 5.77
C ALA A 306 -1.05 3.07 6.83
N TYR A 307 -0.25 3.96 7.42
CA TYR A 307 -0.73 5.00 8.35
C TYR A 307 -1.75 5.91 7.65
N ASP A 308 -1.41 6.46 6.49
CA ASP A 308 -2.31 7.32 5.70
C ASP A 308 -3.57 6.59 5.25
N GLY A 309 -3.47 5.31 4.90
CA GLY A 309 -4.62 4.50 4.50
C GLY A 309 -5.67 4.39 5.59
N LEU A 310 -5.25 4.22 6.85
CA LEU A 310 -6.19 4.22 7.96
C LEU A 310 -6.75 5.62 8.26
N GLN A 311 -5.90 6.64 8.23
CA GLN A 311 -6.33 8.04 8.39
C GLN A 311 -7.36 8.43 7.32
N LEU A 312 -7.17 7.98 6.08
CA LEU A 312 -8.08 8.22 4.97
C LEU A 312 -9.42 7.49 5.16
N MET A 313 -9.40 6.23 5.60
CA MET A 313 -10.62 5.49 5.92
C MET A 313 -11.41 6.18 7.04
N ALA A 314 -10.73 6.60 8.11
CA ALA A 314 -11.34 7.32 9.22
C ALA A 314 -11.93 8.66 8.77
N TRP A 315 -11.18 9.44 7.98
CA TRP A 315 -11.66 10.67 7.36
C TRP A 315 -12.91 10.45 6.51
N ALA A 316 -12.95 9.36 5.73
CA ALA A 316 -14.10 9.06 4.88
C ALA A 316 -15.34 8.71 5.70
N ILE A 317 -15.19 7.97 6.79
CA ILE A 317 -16.26 7.66 7.75
C ILE A 317 -16.81 8.93 8.39
N ASP A 318 -15.94 9.82 8.88
CA ASP A 318 -16.37 11.09 9.47
C ASP A 318 -17.04 12.00 8.44
N LYS A 319 -16.51 12.08 7.21
CA LYS A 319 -17.11 12.84 6.12
C LYS A 319 -18.47 12.30 5.69
N ALA A 320 -18.65 10.98 5.72
CA ALA A 320 -19.93 10.32 5.47
C ALA A 320 -20.93 10.60 6.61
N GLY A 321 -20.45 10.83 7.84
CA GLY A 321 -21.27 11.00 9.03
C GLY A 321 -22.01 9.72 9.44
N SER A 322 -21.58 8.56 8.92
CA SER A 322 -22.19 7.25 9.14
C SER A 322 -21.20 6.12 8.85
N THR A 323 -21.57 4.89 9.21
CA THR A 323 -20.86 3.68 8.80
C THR A 323 -21.50 3.02 7.56
N ASP A 324 -22.27 3.78 6.78
CA ASP A 324 -22.88 3.29 5.55
C ASP A 324 -21.82 3.16 4.44
N ALA A 325 -21.74 1.99 3.82
CA ALA A 325 -20.68 1.69 2.87
C ALA A 325 -20.71 2.61 1.64
N ASP A 326 -21.87 2.87 1.07
CA ASP A 326 -22.00 3.70 -0.13
C ASP A 326 -21.60 5.16 0.17
N ALA A 327 -21.98 5.66 1.35
CA ALA A 327 -21.56 6.97 1.81
C ALA A 327 -20.04 7.07 2.02
N ILE A 328 -19.41 6.03 2.60
CA ILE A 328 -17.95 5.95 2.78
C ILE A 328 -17.23 5.88 1.43
N ILE A 329 -17.67 5.02 0.51
CA ILE A 329 -17.11 4.88 -0.84
C ILE A 329 -17.17 6.23 -1.57
N LYS A 330 -18.32 6.91 -1.50
CA LYS A 330 -18.47 8.26 -2.08
C LYS A 330 -17.52 9.27 -1.43
N ALA A 331 -17.34 9.21 -0.10
CA ALA A 331 -16.40 10.07 0.60
C ALA A 331 -14.95 9.82 0.16
N LEU A 332 -14.50 8.55 0.14
CA LEU A 332 -13.18 8.13 -0.34
C LEU A 332 -12.91 8.68 -1.76
N ASN A 333 -13.84 8.48 -2.68
CA ASN A 333 -13.72 8.94 -4.07
C ASN A 333 -13.65 10.46 -4.22
N SER A 334 -14.02 11.21 -3.18
CA SER A 334 -13.97 12.68 -3.14
C SER A 334 -12.76 13.25 -2.41
N ALA A 335 -11.78 12.41 -2.05
CA ALA A 335 -10.56 12.86 -1.39
C ALA A 335 -9.73 13.79 -2.29
N ASP A 336 -9.30 14.91 -1.74
CA ASP A 336 -8.40 15.89 -2.36
C ASP A 336 -7.57 16.61 -1.28
N GLY A 337 -6.98 15.81 -0.38
CA GLY A 337 -6.25 16.29 0.80
C GLY A 337 -4.76 16.38 0.56
N LYS A 338 -4.08 17.32 1.22
CA LYS A 338 -2.61 17.54 1.15
C LYS A 338 -1.88 17.23 2.47
N GLU A 339 -2.64 16.94 3.51
CA GLU A 339 -2.20 16.78 4.90
C GLU A 339 -1.64 15.39 5.24
N TRP A 340 -1.68 14.46 4.30
CA TRP A 340 -1.25 13.07 4.49
C TRP A 340 0.27 12.95 4.58
N LEU A 341 0.74 11.99 5.39
CA LEU A 341 2.13 11.77 5.73
C LEU A 341 3.01 11.48 4.50
N ALA A 342 2.56 10.56 3.64
CA ALA A 342 3.19 10.16 2.39
C ALA A 342 2.88 11.13 1.21
N GLY A 343 2.16 12.21 1.49
CA GLY A 343 1.86 13.31 0.57
C GLY A 343 0.44 13.30 -0.01
N PRO A 344 0.10 14.30 -0.86
CA PRO A 344 -1.29 14.62 -1.21
C PRO A 344 -2.11 13.51 -1.87
N ILE A 345 -3.25 13.12 -1.29
CA ILE A 345 -4.12 12.06 -1.82
C ILE A 345 -5.30 12.70 -2.55
N SER A 346 -5.37 12.41 -3.84
CA SER A 346 -6.54 12.56 -4.71
C SER A 346 -6.56 11.43 -5.72
N PHE A 347 -7.72 11.16 -6.31
CA PHE A 347 -7.93 9.99 -7.17
C PHE A 347 -8.26 10.36 -8.61
N THR A 348 -7.79 9.51 -9.53
CA THR A 348 -8.24 9.50 -10.93
C THR A 348 -9.69 9.02 -11.01
N SER A 349 -10.30 9.14 -12.21
CA SER A 349 -11.59 8.49 -12.50
C SER A 349 -11.58 6.97 -12.37
N GLN A 350 -10.40 6.35 -12.29
CA GLN A 350 -10.18 4.91 -12.12
C GLN A 350 -9.82 4.58 -10.67
N HIS A 351 -10.10 5.46 -9.70
CA HIS A 351 -9.89 5.22 -8.27
C HIS A 351 -8.42 4.89 -7.90
N THR A 352 -7.47 5.26 -8.76
CA THR A 352 -6.03 5.19 -8.49
C THR A 352 -5.50 6.54 -8.07
N LEU A 353 -4.37 6.57 -7.35
CA LEU A 353 -3.73 7.81 -6.95
C LEU A 353 -3.43 8.69 -8.18
N ALA A 354 -3.87 9.95 -8.14
CA ALA A 354 -3.79 10.87 -9.28
C ALA A 354 -2.37 11.39 -9.58
N ARG A 355 -1.47 11.30 -8.61
CA ARG A 355 -0.05 11.65 -8.74
C ARG A 355 0.80 10.39 -8.68
N SER A 356 1.97 10.41 -9.33
CA SER A 356 3.02 9.46 -8.99
C SER A 356 3.65 9.83 -7.65
N ASN A 357 3.79 8.85 -6.75
CA ASN A 357 4.56 8.95 -5.52
C ASN A 357 5.92 8.24 -5.62
N PHE A 358 6.22 7.59 -6.75
CA PHE A 358 7.49 6.89 -6.93
C PHE A 358 8.67 7.86 -6.94
N VAL A 359 9.71 7.49 -6.19
CA VAL A 359 10.99 8.16 -6.12
C VAL A 359 12.08 7.18 -6.53
N VAL A 360 13.23 7.74 -6.92
CA VAL A 360 14.45 6.95 -7.16
C VAL A 360 15.29 6.94 -5.89
N LEU A 361 15.67 5.74 -5.46
CA LEU A 361 16.60 5.51 -4.36
C LEU A 361 17.89 4.89 -4.90
N GLU A 362 18.98 5.08 -4.17
CA GLU A 362 20.29 4.48 -4.45
C GLU A 362 20.80 3.74 -3.21
N GLY A 363 21.39 2.56 -3.42
CA GLY A 363 22.07 1.80 -2.37
C GLY A 363 23.42 2.40 -2.06
N GLN A 364 23.56 3.01 -0.87
CA GLN A 364 24.79 3.65 -0.43
C GLN A 364 25.10 3.30 1.03
N GLY A 365 26.26 2.71 1.26
CA GLY A 365 26.72 2.40 2.63
C GLY A 365 25.81 1.41 3.35
N GLY A 366 25.23 0.46 2.63
CA GLY A 366 24.38 -0.60 3.19
C GLY A 366 22.94 -0.17 3.51
N LYS A 367 22.47 0.95 2.95
CA LYS A 367 21.09 1.42 3.09
C LYS A 367 20.61 2.13 1.84
N TRP A 368 19.29 2.30 1.71
CA TRP A 368 18.71 3.17 0.69
C TRP A 368 18.89 4.64 1.06
N THR A 369 19.32 5.44 0.09
CA THR A 369 19.34 6.90 0.16
C THR A 369 18.54 7.48 -1.00
N ARG A 370 18.03 8.70 -0.86
CA ARG A 370 17.33 9.36 -1.95
C ARG A 370 18.34 9.70 -3.06
N TYR A 371 18.04 9.29 -4.28
CA TYR A 371 18.85 9.68 -5.44
C TYR A 371 18.52 11.11 -5.84
N GLU A 372 19.54 11.96 -5.93
CA GLU A 372 19.46 13.31 -6.48
C GLU A 372 20.34 13.36 -7.72
N LYS A 373 19.74 13.65 -8.88
CA LYS A 373 20.48 13.79 -10.14
C LYS A 373 21.49 14.93 -10.00
N LYS A 374 22.77 14.62 -10.15
CA LYS A 374 23.87 15.58 -10.07
C LYS A 374 23.95 16.49 -11.28
#